data_AF-A0A2U2M216-F1
#
_entry.id   AF-A0A2U2M216-F1
#
_cell.length_a   1.000
_cell.length_b   1.000
_cell.length_c   1.000
_cell.angle_alpha   90.00
_cell.angle_beta   90.00
_cell.angle_gamma   90.00
#
_symmetry.space_group_name_H-M   'P 1'
#
loop_
_entity.id
_entity.type
_entity.pdbx_description
1 polymer ?
#
loop_
_entity_poly.entity_id
_entity_poly.type
_entity_poly.pdbx_seq_one_letter_code
_entity_poly.pdbx_strand_id
1 'polypeptide(L)'
;MKKCSKCGTENSKDALFCENCGNKLSEDKKIVCPNCGFSNSVESSFCENCGSKLLEVQSNDTVSNNRDNTYGDLPEENSDSTNRNQKDDPEINSKNIRRSQGISESNNLRNIIVAVAIIIVVVIGVFSLRYFKANRQTENSRDSNSAVLQKDKSSSEKSSRAKNHSEISSSSEKEMSDNSEKLSVTSLTNKQNAASILVYGALKANAPLFKGNYDLALKNSQLYVSLVKLDSDETEADETPILYELAPGQIDSSCGYKLGRNREVYFYSQVKNTPGFSRISETTQDEIVDYINSHHLVNKVNELANETTVYGE
;
A
#
# COMPACT_ATOMS: atom_id res chain seq x y z
N MET A 1 10.73 36.23 -7.66
CA MET A 1 11.00 35.31 -8.76
C MET A 1 10.97 33.90 -8.19
N LYS A 2 10.46 32.93 -8.95
CA LYS A 2 10.40 31.51 -8.58
C LYS A 2 11.42 30.76 -9.42
N LYS A 3 12.27 29.94 -8.80
CA LYS A 3 13.23 29.12 -9.53
C LYS A 3 12.61 27.78 -9.85
N CYS A 4 12.65 27.39 -11.12
CA CYS A 4 12.14 26.10 -11.55
C CYS A 4 12.97 24.97 -10.95
N SER A 5 12.32 24.04 -10.25
CA SER A 5 12.98 22.86 -9.65
C SER A 5 13.58 21.92 -10.69
N LYS A 6 13.02 21.90 -11.91
CA LYS A 6 13.45 20.99 -12.98
C LYS A 6 14.63 21.52 -13.81
N CYS A 7 14.64 22.80 -14.14
CA CYS A 7 15.67 23.38 -15.04
C CYS A 7 16.41 24.58 -14.46
N GLY A 8 16.08 25.03 -13.26
CA GLY A 8 16.75 26.15 -12.60
C GLY A 8 16.43 27.54 -13.18
N THR A 9 15.56 27.65 -14.18
CA THR A 9 15.18 28.96 -14.76
C THR A 9 14.43 29.80 -13.72
N GLU A 10 14.77 31.09 -13.64
CA GLU A 10 14.07 32.06 -12.80
C GLU A 10 12.86 32.59 -13.52
N ASN A 11 11.70 32.49 -12.89
CA ASN A 11 10.41 32.87 -13.45
C ASN A 11 9.76 33.98 -12.61
N SER A 12 8.75 34.64 -13.17
CA SER A 12 7.92 35.60 -12.42
C SER A 12 7.32 34.97 -11.16
N LYS A 13 7.00 35.79 -10.15
CA LYS A 13 6.31 35.31 -8.95
C LYS A 13 4.93 34.73 -9.28
N ASP A 14 4.28 35.23 -10.34
CA ASP A 14 2.93 34.78 -10.72
C ASP A 14 2.94 33.67 -11.79
N ALA A 15 4.13 33.22 -12.23
CA ALA A 15 4.25 32.16 -13.22
C ALA A 15 3.79 30.81 -12.65
N LEU A 16 2.78 30.20 -13.29
CA LEU A 16 2.26 28.87 -12.94
C LEU A 16 3.09 27.73 -13.53
N PHE A 17 3.78 27.99 -14.64
CA PHE A 17 4.64 27.05 -15.34
C PHE A 17 5.96 27.71 -15.70
N CYS A 18 7.02 26.92 -15.80
CA CYS A 18 8.34 27.37 -16.18
C CYS A 18 8.35 27.76 -17.65
N GLU A 19 8.75 28.99 -17.95
CA GLU A 19 8.81 29.52 -19.31
C GLU A 19 9.81 28.77 -20.21
N ASN A 20 10.85 28.16 -19.62
CA ASN A 20 11.89 27.46 -20.37
C ASN A 20 11.59 25.96 -20.58
N CYS A 21 11.01 25.28 -19.58
CA CYS A 21 10.85 23.82 -19.64
C CYS A 21 9.42 23.30 -19.42
N GLY A 22 8.44 24.19 -19.25
CA GLY A 22 7.03 23.85 -19.06
C GLY A 22 6.67 23.23 -17.70
N ASN A 23 7.64 23.00 -16.81
CA ASN A 23 7.37 22.40 -15.49
C ASN A 23 6.51 23.31 -14.61
N LYS A 24 5.48 22.78 -13.95
CA LYS A 24 4.63 23.55 -13.02
C LYS A 24 5.45 24.13 -11.86
N LEU A 25 5.23 25.40 -11.54
CA LEU A 25 5.90 26.16 -10.49
C LEU A 25 4.94 26.33 -9.31
N SER A 26 4.75 25.27 -8.53
CA SER A 26 3.83 25.26 -7.39
C SER A 26 4.28 26.25 -6.31
N GLU A 27 3.35 27.09 -5.83
CA GLU A 27 3.43 27.62 -4.47
C GLU A 27 2.74 26.62 -3.55
N ASP A 28 3.53 25.89 -2.77
CA ASP A 28 3.01 24.95 -1.77
C ASP A 28 2.45 25.73 -0.56
N LYS A 29 1.37 26.49 -0.76
CA LYS A 29 0.51 26.83 0.38
C LYS A 29 -0.14 25.53 0.83
N LYS A 30 0.20 25.09 2.03
CA LYS A 30 -0.35 23.88 2.63
C LYS A 30 -1.28 24.24 3.79
N ILE A 31 -2.39 23.53 3.89
CA ILE A 31 -3.32 23.60 5.02
C ILE A 31 -3.12 22.38 5.93
N VAL A 32 -2.95 22.61 7.22
CA VAL A 32 -2.75 21.53 8.18
C VAL A 32 -4.11 21.03 8.67
N CYS A 33 -4.32 19.71 8.63
CA CYS A 33 -5.55 19.10 9.08
C CYS A 33 -5.69 19.27 10.60
N PRO A 34 -6.80 19.86 11.09
CA PRO A 34 -7.01 20.03 12.52
C PRO A 34 -7.26 18.72 13.27
N ASN A 35 -7.66 17.65 12.58
CA ASN A 35 -7.94 16.35 13.20
C ASN A 35 -6.69 15.48 13.35
N CYS A 36 -5.82 15.42 12.33
CA CYS A 36 -4.65 14.53 12.34
C CYS A 36 -3.29 15.22 12.17
N GLY A 37 -3.26 16.54 11.98
CA GLY A 37 -2.02 17.30 11.78
C GLY A 37 -1.34 17.11 10.42
N PHE A 38 -1.95 16.34 9.50
CA PHE A 38 -1.38 16.14 8.16
C PHE A 38 -1.45 17.41 7.31
N SER A 39 -0.39 17.70 6.55
CA SER A 39 -0.29 18.88 5.70
C SER A 39 -0.86 18.58 4.31
N ASN A 40 -1.95 19.23 3.94
CA ASN A 40 -2.68 19.04 2.68
C ASN A 40 -2.51 20.26 1.75
N SER A 41 -2.89 20.14 0.47
CA SER A 41 -3.03 21.29 -0.42
C SER A 41 -4.14 22.23 0.08
N VAL A 42 -3.98 23.55 -0.12
CA VAL A 42 -5.05 24.52 0.15
C VAL A 42 -6.31 24.32 -0.70
N GLU A 43 -6.20 23.60 -1.82
CA GLU A 43 -7.33 23.23 -2.68
C GLU A 43 -8.05 21.95 -2.20
N SER A 44 -7.47 21.21 -1.24
CA SER A 44 -8.06 19.96 -0.74
C SER A 44 -9.24 20.26 0.19
N SER A 45 -10.45 19.83 -0.17
CA SER A 45 -11.64 19.95 0.70
C SER A 45 -11.65 18.95 1.87
N PHE A 46 -10.89 17.86 1.75
CA PHE A 46 -10.77 16.80 2.76
C PHE A 46 -9.31 16.44 2.98
N CYS A 47 -8.98 16.00 4.20
CA CYS A 47 -7.64 15.57 4.55
C CYS A 47 -7.30 14.25 3.85
N GLU A 48 -6.20 14.22 3.13
CA GLU A 48 -5.69 13.06 2.38
C GLU A 48 -5.28 11.90 3.31
N ASN A 49 -4.86 12.20 4.54
CA ASN A 49 -4.49 11.18 5.52
C ASN A 49 -5.68 10.61 6.33
N CYS A 50 -6.65 11.45 6.74
CA CYS A 50 -7.69 11.00 7.68
C CYS A 50 -9.13 11.24 7.22
N GLY A 51 -9.34 11.75 6.00
CA GLY A 51 -10.66 12.00 5.40
C GLY A 51 -11.48 13.12 6.06
N SER A 52 -10.94 13.79 7.08
CA SER A 52 -11.67 14.86 7.78
C SER A 52 -11.74 16.10 6.91
N LYS A 53 -12.91 16.75 6.87
CA LYS A 53 -13.11 17.97 6.09
C LYS A 53 -12.14 19.07 6.54
N LEU A 54 -11.49 19.72 5.59
CA LEU A 54 -10.60 20.84 5.84
C LEU A 54 -11.42 22.13 5.78
N LEU A 55 -11.12 23.08 6.68
CA LEU A 55 -11.81 24.37 6.70
C LEU A 55 -11.24 25.22 5.57
N GLU A 56 -12.04 25.50 4.54
CA GLU A 56 -11.68 26.44 3.48
C GLU A 56 -11.39 27.81 4.09
N VAL A 57 -10.13 28.25 4.03
CA VAL A 57 -9.81 29.65 4.24
C VAL A 57 -10.11 30.35 2.93
N GLN A 58 -11.33 30.90 2.81
CA GLN A 58 -11.69 31.79 1.71
C GLN A 58 -10.69 32.95 1.69
N SER A 59 -9.87 33.01 0.64
CA SER A 59 -9.02 34.15 0.36
C SER A 59 -9.89 35.33 -0.05
N ASN A 60 -10.45 36.02 0.93
CA ASN A 60 -11.07 37.32 0.75
C ASN A 60 -9.97 38.38 0.66
N ASP A 61 -9.38 38.55 -0.53
CA ASP A 61 -8.76 39.83 -0.89
C ASP A 61 -9.76 40.61 -1.74
N THR A 62 -10.37 41.58 -1.05
CA THR A 62 -11.28 42.59 -1.58
C THR A 62 -10.50 43.57 -2.44
N VAL A 63 -10.92 43.81 -3.69
CA VAL A 63 -10.74 45.11 -4.34
C VAL A 63 -12.11 45.69 -4.58
N SER A 64 -12.48 46.62 -3.70
CA SER A 64 -13.56 47.57 -3.91
C SER A 64 -13.29 48.39 -5.16
N ASN A 65 -14.29 48.54 -6.01
CA ASN A 65 -14.52 49.78 -6.75
C ASN A 65 -16.03 50.00 -6.86
N ASN A 66 -16.54 50.81 -5.93
CA ASN A 66 -17.77 51.56 -6.11
C ASN A 66 -17.61 52.50 -7.30
N ARG A 67 -18.53 52.43 -8.26
CA ARG A 67 -19.09 53.63 -8.90
C ARG A 67 -20.58 53.43 -9.12
N ASP A 68 -21.35 54.19 -8.34
CA ASP A 68 -22.68 54.62 -8.70
C ASP A 68 -22.68 55.26 -10.10
N ASN A 69 -23.69 54.95 -10.91
CA ASN A 69 -24.48 56.01 -11.53
C ASN A 69 -25.82 55.49 -12.07
N THR A 70 -26.84 56.17 -11.56
CA THR A 70 -28.28 56.15 -11.78
C THR A 70 -28.69 56.76 -13.14
N TYR A 71 -29.67 56.16 -13.82
CA TYR A 71 -30.74 56.77 -14.66
C TYR A 71 -31.51 55.61 -15.35
N GLY A 72 -32.83 55.46 -15.44
CA GLY A 72 -34.03 56.25 -15.11
C GLY A 72 -35.21 55.64 -15.92
N ASP A 73 -36.40 55.55 -15.31
CA ASP A 73 -37.77 55.54 -15.87
C ASP A 73 -38.16 54.52 -16.98
N LEU A 74 -38.98 53.49 -16.70
CA LEU A 74 -40.48 53.40 -16.75
C LEU A 74 -41.09 53.33 -18.20
N PRO A 75 -42.32 52.79 -18.44
CA PRO A 75 -43.25 52.03 -17.59
C PRO A 75 -43.86 50.74 -18.22
N GLU A 76 -44.64 50.04 -17.39
CA GLU A 76 -45.60 48.96 -17.69
C GLU A 76 -46.73 49.37 -18.66
N GLU A 77 -47.28 48.41 -19.42
CA GLU A 77 -48.73 48.38 -19.71
C GLU A 77 -49.32 46.97 -19.74
N ASN A 78 -50.52 46.92 -19.17
CA ASN A 78 -51.47 45.81 -19.00
C ASN A 78 -52.04 45.28 -20.33
N SER A 79 -52.51 44.02 -20.33
CA SER A 79 -53.92 43.76 -20.72
C SER A 79 -54.40 42.35 -20.38
N ASP A 80 -55.48 42.37 -19.60
CA ASP A 80 -56.49 41.36 -19.33
C ASP A 80 -57.11 40.76 -20.60
N SER A 81 -57.53 39.49 -20.56
CA SER A 81 -58.87 39.01 -21.00
C SER A 81 -58.94 37.50 -21.33
N THR A 82 -59.67 36.77 -20.48
CA THR A 82 -60.75 35.82 -20.81
C THR A 82 -60.48 34.39 -21.35
N ASN A 83 -60.75 33.42 -20.46
CA ASN A 83 -61.89 32.46 -20.52
C ASN A 83 -61.74 31.11 -21.29
N ARG A 84 -61.64 29.99 -20.56
CA ARG A 84 -62.72 28.98 -20.33
C ARG A 84 -62.19 27.65 -19.76
N ASN A 85 -62.88 27.17 -18.71
CA ASN A 85 -63.32 25.79 -18.36
C ASN A 85 -62.33 24.62 -18.64
N GLN A 86 -62.10 23.64 -17.77
CA GLN A 86 -63.05 22.94 -16.91
C GLN A 86 -62.29 21.90 -16.03
N LYS A 87 -62.67 21.83 -14.74
CA LYS A 87 -62.90 20.62 -13.93
C LYS A 87 -61.78 19.66 -13.50
N ASP A 88 -61.89 19.39 -12.19
CA ASP A 88 -61.71 18.13 -11.45
C ASP A 88 -60.39 17.93 -10.65
N ASP A 89 -60.60 17.98 -9.33
CA ASP A 89 -59.77 17.70 -8.14
C ASP A 89 -59.06 16.33 -8.11
N PRO A 90 -58.22 15.98 -7.09
CA PRO A 90 -57.90 16.72 -5.86
C PRO A 90 -56.41 16.89 -5.50
N GLU A 91 -56.17 17.93 -4.70
CA GLU A 91 -55.06 18.04 -3.75
C GLU A 91 -54.96 16.82 -2.80
N ILE A 92 -53.74 16.34 -2.57
CA ILE A 92 -53.37 15.78 -1.26
C ILE A 92 -52.46 16.79 -0.56
N ASN A 93 -53.09 17.56 0.31
CA ASN A 93 -52.46 18.29 1.39
C ASN A 93 -52.19 17.29 2.54
N SER A 94 -50.95 17.22 3.03
CA SER A 94 -50.74 16.80 4.41
C SER A 94 -49.50 17.44 5.01
N LYS A 95 -49.78 18.44 5.86
CA LYS A 95 -48.89 18.96 6.89
C LYS A 95 -48.59 17.91 7.96
N ASN A 96 -47.33 17.93 8.40
CA ASN A 96 -46.79 17.66 9.73
C ASN A 96 -46.75 16.20 10.27
N ILE A 97 -45.56 15.77 10.73
CA ILE A 97 -45.17 15.60 12.15
C ILE A 97 -43.92 14.69 12.26
N ARG A 98 -42.86 15.27 12.85
CA ARG A 98 -41.80 14.71 13.73
C ARG A 98 -41.39 13.23 13.60
N ARG A 99 -40.07 13.02 13.45
CA ARG A 99 -39.28 12.16 14.36
C ARG A 99 -37.77 12.38 14.18
N SER A 100 -37.17 13.05 15.15
CA SER A 100 -35.74 12.88 15.45
C SER A 100 -35.54 11.45 15.97
N GLN A 101 -34.75 10.66 15.27
CA GLN A 101 -34.18 9.43 15.82
C GLN A 101 -32.69 9.65 15.98
N GLY A 102 -32.30 9.89 17.23
CA GLY A 102 -30.92 9.75 17.66
C GLY A 102 -30.50 8.31 17.50
N ILE A 103 -29.31 8.11 16.92
CA ILE A 103 -28.66 6.81 16.91
C ILE A 103 -28.06 6.62 18.30
N SER A 104 -28.59 5.62 18.99
CA SER A 104 -28.16 5.15 20.30
C SER A 104 -26.72 4.63 20.23
N GLU A 105 -25.87 5.13 21.13
CA GLU A 105 -24.63 4.44 21.51
C GLU A 105 -24.99 3.02 21.98
N SER A 106 -24.57 2.01 21.24
CA SER A 106 -24.74 0.62 21.68
C SER A 106 -23.64 0.28 22.68
N ASN A 107 -24.04 -0.12 23.89
CA ASN A 107 -23.18 -0.57 25.00
C ASN A 107 -22.28 -1.78 24.66
N ASN A 108 -22.41 -2.31 23.45
CA ASN A 108 -21.63 -3.42 22.92
C ASN A 108 -20.18 -3.00 22.63
N LEU A 109 -19.92 -1.75 22.25
CA LEU A 109 -18.55 -1.29 21.95
C LEU A 109 -17.70 -1.17 23.23
N ARG A 110 -18.28 -0.67 24.33
CA ARG A 110 -17.60 -0.63 25.64
C ARG A 110 -17.29 -2.04 26.17
N ASN A 111 -18.21 -2.98 26.03
CA ASN A 111 -17.99 -4.36 26.47
C ASN A 111 -16.92 -5.08 25.62
N ILE A 112 -16.86 -4.80 24.31
CA ILE A 112 -15.80 -5.31 23.42
C ILE A 112 -14.43 -4.73 23.80
N ILE A 113 -14.35 -3.43 24.07
CA ILE A 113 -13.10 -2.77 24.48
C ILE A 113 -12.58 -3.35 25.81
N VAL A 114 -13.46 -3.57 26.79
CA VAL A 114 -13.08 -4.18 28.08
C VAL A 114 -12.60 -5.63 27.88
N ALA A 115 -13.27 -6.42 27.03
CA ALA A 115 -12.85 -7.80 26.74
C ALA A 115 -11.47 -7.85 26.06
N VAL A 116 -11.22 -6.97 25.08
CA VAL A 116 -9.92 -6.86 24.40
C VAL A 116 -8.81 -6.41 25.35
N ALA A 117 -9.09 -5.46 26.24
CA ALA A 117 -8.12 -5.01 27.24
C ALA A 117 -7.72 -6.14 28.21
N ILE A 118 -8.67 -6.98 28.65
CA ILE A 118 -8.39 -8.15 29.51
C ILE A 118 -7.50 -9.16 28.77
N ILE A 119 -7.80 -9.46 27.50
CA ILE A 119 -7.00 -10.38 26.69
C ILE A 119 -5.56 -9.87 26.54
N ILE A 120 -5.37 -8.57 26.29
CA ILE A 120 -4.04 -7.94 26.18
C ILE A 120 -3.26 -8.09 27.49
N VAL A 121 -3.89 -7.83 28.65
CA VAL A 121 -3.23 -7.99 29.96
C VAL A 121 -2.82 -9.44 30.22
N VAL A 122 -3.65 -10.42 29.83
CA VAL A 122 -3.32 -11.84 29.96
C VAL A 122 -2.15 -12.22 29.04
N VAL A 123 -2.15 -11.74 27.79
CA VAL A 123 -1.06 -11.99 26.84
C VAL A 123 0.25 -11.37 27.34
N ILE A 124 0.22 -10.12 27.81
CA ILE A 124 1.39 -9.43 28.39
C ILE A 124 1.87 -10.16 29.65
N GLY A 125 0.98 -10.64 30.50
CA GLY A 125 1.32 -11.42 31.70
C GLY A 125 2.03 -12.73 31.36
N VAL A 126 1.51 -13.48 30.37
CA VAL A 126 2.13 -14.72 29.88
C VAL A 126 3.50 -14.44 29.24
N PHE A 127 3.62 -13.36 28.46
CA PHE A 127 4.87 -12.96 27.83
C PHE A 127 5.93 -12.52 28.86
N SER A 128 5.51 -11.77 29.88
CA SER A 128 6.39 -11.30 30.96
C SER A 128 6.90 -12.45 31.82
N LEU A 129 6.08 -13.47 32.09
CA LEU A 129 6.50 -14.70 32.78
C LEU A 129 7.52 -15.51 31.97
N ARG A 130 7.42 -15.52 30.64
CA ARG A 130 8.40 -16.16 29.75
C ARG A 130 9.72 -15.38 29.70
N TYR A 131 9.65 -14.05 29.69
CA TYR A 131 10.84 -13.19 29.68
C TYR A 131 11.60 -13.24 31.02
N PHE A 132 10.89 -13.32 32.15
CA PHE A 132 11.51 -13.33 33.47
C PHE A 132 12.24 -14.65 33.81
N LYS A 133 11.89 -15.76 33.16
CA LYS A 133 12.57 -17.05 33.38
C LYS A 133 13.92 -17.16 32.62
N ALA A 134 14.22 -16.22 31.72
CA ALA A 134 15.39 -16.27 30.85
C ALA A 134 16.66 -15.60 31.43
N ASN A 135 16.59 -14.95 32.61
CA ASN A 135 17.72 -14.15 33.12
C ASN A 135 18.28 -14.55 34.49
N ARG A 136 18.26 -15.85 34.82
CA ARG A 136 19.08 -16.39 35.93
C ARG A 136 20.00 -17.47 35.40
N GLN A 137 21.24 -17.10 35.07
CA GLN A 137 22.49 -17.81 35.37
C GLN A 137 23.61 -17.30 34.47
N THR A 138 24.39 -16.35 34.97
CA THR A 138 25.81 -16.20 34.60
C THR A 138 26.57 -15.78 35.84
N GLU A 139 26.75 -16.72 36.76
CA GLU A 139 27.85 -16.66 37.71
C GLU A 139 28.20 -18.08 38.12
N ASN A 140 29.25 -18.64 37.50
CA ASN A 140 30.30 -19.34 38.22
C ASN A 140 31.42 -19.81 37.29
N SER A 141 32.62 -19.41 37.70
CA SER A 141 33.87 -20.18 37.67
C SER A 141 34.66 -20.30 36.36
N ARG A 142 35.71 -19.46 36.32
CA ARG A 142 37.12 -19.80 36.09
C ARG A 142 37.41 -21.28 35.81
N ASP A 143 38.24 -21.58 34.81
CA ASP A 143 39.61 -22.02 35.13
C ASP A 143 40.58 -22.04 33.95
N SER A 144 41.85 -22.00 34.35
CA SER A 144 43.06 -21.79 33.57
C SER A 144 43.60 -23.09 32.94
N ASN A 145 44.42 -22.90 31.90
CA ASN A 145 45.43 -23.79 31.31
C ASN A 145 45.79 -25.11 32.04
N SER A 146 45.97 -26.21 31.28
CA SER A 146 47.30 -26.70 30.81
C SER A 146 47.34 -28.22 30.52
N ALA A 147 48.14 -28.58 29.50
CA ALA A 147 48.97 -29.79 29.32
C ALA A 147 48.32 -31.21 29.38
N VAL A 148 48.27 -32.03 28.32
CA VAL A 148 49.33 -32.77 27.56
C VAL A 148 49.48 -34.26 27.97
N LEU A 149 49.48 -35.13 26.93
CA LEU A 149 49.99 -36.50 26.75
C LEU A 149 49.23 -37.77 27.25
N GLN A 150 48.84 -38.60 26.25
CA GLN A 150 49.00 -40.07 26.04
C GLN A 150 48.80 -41.04 27.24
N LYS A 151 48.12 -42.20 27.14
CA LYS A 151 48.42 -43.36 26.26
C LYS A 151 47.47 -44.55 26.60
N ASP A 152 47.35 -45.49 25.65
CA ASP A 152 47.11 -46.95 25.78
C ASP A 152 45.73 -47.57 26.17
N LYS A 153 45.15 -48.25 25.16
CA LYS A 153 44.80 -49.70 25.07
C LYS A 153 43.68 -50.35 25.93
N SER A 154 42.75 -50.98 25.19
CA SER A 154 42.16 -52.34 25.37
C SER A 154 40.87 -52.57 26.20
N SER A 155 39.93 -53.24 25.50
CA SER A 155 39.05 -54.36 25.91
C SER A 155 37.86 -54.18 26.86
N SER A 156 36.67 -54.27 26.22
CA SER A 156 35.56 -55.22 26.46
C SER A 156 34.70 -55.20 27.73
N GLU A 157 33.40 -55.41 27.45
CA GLU A 157 32.28 -55.87 28.31
C GLU A 157 31.56 -54.80 29.14
N LYS A 158 30.25 -54.81 29.40
CA LYS A 158 29.02 -55.41 28.86
C LYS A 158 27.90 -54.88 29.78
N SER A 159 26.66 -54.73 29.27
CA SER A 159 25.42 -54.50 30.05
C SER A 159 25.23 -53.06 30.57
N SER A 160 24.07 -52.41 30.59
CA SER A 160 22.68 -52.87 30.59
C SER A 160 21.72 -51.78 30.10
N ARG A 161 20.78 -52.20 29.24
CA ARG A 161 19.43 -51.71 28.95
C ARG A 161 18.79 -50.71 29.95
N ALA A 162 18.37 -49.55 29.43
CA ALA A 162 17.08 -48.94 29.76
C ALA A 162 16.62 -48.01 28.61
N LYS A 163 15.47 -48.35 28.04
CA LYS A 163 14.70 -47.49 27.12
C LYS A 163 14.09 -46.35 27.93
N ASN A 164 14.03 -45.15 27.37
CA ASN A 164 12.77 -44.41 27.27
C ASN A 164 12.84 -43.33 26.20
N HIS A 165 11.78 -43.32 25.40
CA HIS A 165 11.43 -42.33 24.39
C HIS A 165 11.17 -40.97 25.03
N SER A 166 11.63 -39.89 24.39
CA SER A 166 10.74 -38.77 24.06
C SER A 166 11.39 -37.93 22.97
N GLU A 167 10.76 -37.96 21.81
CA GLU A 167 10.81 -36.90 20.81
C GLU A 167 10.52 -35.55 21.48
N ILE A 168 11.22 -34.50 21.09
CA ILE A 168 10.63 -33.20 20.75
C ILE A 168 11.70 -32.39 20.02
N SER A 169 11.31 -32.03 18.81
CA SER A 169 12.02 -31.33 17.77
C SER A 169 12.65 -30.02 18.25
N SER A 170 13.96 -29.91 18.09
CA SER A 170 14.64 -28.63 17.98
C SER A 170 14.57 -28.22 16.51
N SER A 171 13.71 -27.23 16.20
CA SER A 171 13.75 -26.53 14.92
C SER A 171 14.97 -25.62 14.91
N SER A 172 16.12 -26.21 14.59
CA SER A 172 17.28 -25.50 14.09
C SER A 172 16.92 -24.87 12.75
N GLU A 173 16.94 -23.54 12.67
CA GLU A 173 16.97 -22.83 11.39
C GLU A 173 18.24 -23.30 10.66
N LYS A 174 18.00 -24.17 9.68
CA LYS A 174 19.04 -24.75 8.85
C LYS A 174 19.37 -23.68 7.82
N GLU A 175 20.52 -23.02 7.96
CA GLU A 175 21.10 -22.29 6.83
C GLU A 175 21.31 -23.29 5.69
N MET A 176 20.43 -23.22 4.70
CA MET A 176 20.53 -23.98 3.48
C MET A 176 21.62 -23.30 2.65
N SER A 177 22.67 -24.04 2.29
CA SER A 177 23.66 -23.57 1.31
C SER A 177 22.94 -23.28 0.00
N ASP A 178 22.68 -22.00 -0.28
CA ASP A 178 22.01 -21.54 -1.48
C ASP A 178 22.99 -21.64 -2.66
N ASN A 179 22.98 -22.81 -3.31
CA ASN A 179 23.81 -23.10 -4.48
C ASN A 179 23.06 -22.79 -5.78
N SER A 180 22.07 -21.89 -5.74
CA SER A 180 21.30 -21.50 -6.92
C SER A 180 22.10 -20.55 -7.81
N GLU A 181 22.03 -20.80 -9.11
CA GLU A 181 22.67 -19.94 -10.10
C GLU A 181 22.01 -18.56 -10.08
N LYS A 182 22.83 -17.51 -10.00
CA LYS A 182 22.33 -16.13 -9.96
C LYS A 182 21.46 -15.83 -11.17
N LEU A 183 20.40 -15.06 -10.94
CA LEU A 183 19.58 -14.55 -12.03
C LEU A 183 20.32 -13.46 -12.79
N SER A 184 20.10 -13.39 -14.10
CA SER A 184 20.54 -12.30 -14.96
C SER A 184 19.35 -11.77 -15.74
N VAL A 185 19.25 -10.44 -15.85
CA VAL A 185 18.18 -9.78 -16.61
C VAL A 185 18.16 -10.24 -18.08
N THR A 186 19.32 -10.54 -18.67
CA THR A 186 19.41 -10.93 -20.09
C THR A 186 18.94 -12.36 -20.38
N SER A 187 18.85 -13.21 -19.36
CA SER A 187 18.42 -14.61 -19.47
C SER A 187 17.15 -14.90 -18.67
N LEU A 188 16.50 -13.85 -18.14
CA LEU A 188 15.32 -13.98 -17.30
C LEU A 188 14.14 -14.47 -18.15
N THR A 189 13.55 -15.60 -17.79
CA THR A 189 12.29 -16.04 -18.44
C THR A 189 11.14 -15.12 -18.03
N ASN A 190 10.07 -15.04 -18.84
CA ASN A 190 8.88 -14.24 -18.50
C ASN A 190 8.30 -14.61 -17.13
N LYS A 191 8.30 -15.91 -16.80
CA LYS A 191 7.83 -16.43 -15.51
C LYS A 191 8.73 -15.98 -14.35
N GLN A 192 10.06 -16.07 -14.52
CA GLN A 192 11.01 -15.57 -13.52
C GLN A 192 10.91 -14.06 -13.37
N ASN A 193 10.66 -13.31 -14.45
CA ASN A 193 10.45 -11.87 -14.39
C ASN A 193 9.23 -11.52 -13.53
N ALA A 194 8.07 -12.13 -13.81
CA ALA A 194 6.86 -11.92 -13.04
C ALA A 194 7.03 -12.31 -11.57
N ALA A 195 7.64 -13.48 -11.30
CA ALA A 195 7.92 -13.93 -9.94
C ALA A 195 8.89 -12.99 -9.19
N SER A 196 9.96 -12.54 -9.86
CA SER A 196 10.94 -11.60 -9.27
C SER A 196 10.29 -10.26 -8.92
N ILE A 197 9.44 -9.73 -9.81
CA ILE A 197 8.71 -8.48 -9.59
C ILE A 197 7.74 -8.61 -8.41
N LEU A 198 7.00 -9.72 -8.31
CA LEU A 198 6.11 -9.98 -7.17
C LEU A 198 6.89 -10.02 -5.85
N VAL A 199 8.00 -10.77 -5.81
CA VAL A 199 8.86 -10.90 -4.63
C VAL A 199 9.45 -9.54 -4.23
N TYR A 200 9.98 -8.79 -5.19
CA TYR A 200 10.55 -7.46 -4.94
C TYR A 200 9.49 -6.47 -4.45
N GLY A 201 8.33 -6.42 -5.11
CA GLY A 201 7.21 -5.56 -4.73
C GLY A 201 6.74 -5.81 -3.30
N ALA A 202 6.72 -7.08 -2.89
CA ALA A 202 6.30 -7.52 -1.56
C ALA A 202 7.35 -7.22 -0.47
N LEU A 203 8.63 -7.43 -0.76
CA LEU A 203 9.69 -7.42 0.26
C LEU A 203 10.48 -6.10 0.33
N LYS A 204 10.66 -5.42 -0.81
CA LYS A 204 11.49 -4.21 -0.91
C LYS A 204 10.68 -2.96 -1.15
N ALA A 205 9.78 -2.97 -2.13
CA ALA A 205 8.93 -1.81 -2.41
C ALA A 205 7.88 -1.58 -1.30
N ASN A 206 7.65 -2.60 -0.46
CA ASN A 206 6.70 -2.56 0.65
C ASN A 206 5.28 -2.14 0.20
N ALA A 207 4.87 -2.60 -0.97
CA ALA A 207 3.53 -2.36 -1.51
C ALA A 207 2.55 -3.37 -0.87
N PRO A 208 1.58 -2.93 -0.04
CA PRO A 208 0.77 -3.85 0.79
C PRO A 208 0.02 -4.92 -0.02
N LEU A 209 -0.49 -4.57 -1.19
CA LEU A 209 -1.22 -5.50 -2.06
C LEU A 209 -0.27 -6.53 -2.72
N PHE A 210 0.97 -6.14 -3.05
CA PHE A 210 2.00 -7.09 -3.47
C PHE A 210 2.36 -8.07 -2.36
N LYS A 211 2.47 -7.59 -1.11
CA LYS A 211 2.72 -8.46 0.04
C LYS A 211 1.64 -9.53 0.18
N GLY A 212 0.37 -9.13 0.12
CA GLY A 212 -0.76 -10.06 0.16
C GLY A 212 -0.69 -11.11 -0.96
N ASN A 213 -0.49 -10.65 -2.19
CA ASN A 213 -0.44 -11.55 -3.35
C ASN A 213 0.77 -12.49 -3.30
N TYR A 214 1.92 -12.01 -2.83
CA TYR A 214 3.10 -12.84 -2.61
C TYR A 214 2.87 -13.92 -1.53
N ASP A 215 2.29 -13.54 -0.39
CA ASP A 215 2.00 -14.48 0.69
C ASP A 215 1.02 -15.58 0.22
N LEU A 216 0.02 -15.23 -0.61
CA LEU A 216 -0.88 -16.20 -1.24
C LEU A 216 -0.18 -17.08 -2.29
N ALA A 217 0.68 -16.51 -3.14
CA ALA A 217 1.41 -17.25 -4.16
C ALA A 217 2.32 -18.31 -3.53
N LEU A 218 3.01 -17.96 -2.43
CA LEU A 218 3.81 -18.91 -1.66
C LEU A 218 2.96 -19.99 -0.99
N LYS A 219 1.85 -19.60 -0.37
CA LYS A 219 0.95 -20.55 0.31
C LYS A 219 0.42 -21.62 -0.65
N ASN A 220 0.17 -21.23 -1.90
CA ASN A 220 -0.38 -22.11 -2.92
C ASN A 220 0.69 -22.71 -3.85
N SER A 221 1.97 -22.33 -3.68
CA SER A 221 3.06 -22.63 -4.62
C SER A 221 2.67 -22.35 -6.08
N GLN A 222 1.92 -21.28 -6.33
CA GLN A 222 1.30 -21.00 -7.62
C GLN A 222 1.18 -19.50 -7.83
N LEU A 223 1.62 -19.03 -9.00
CA LEU A 223 1.39 -17.67 -9.48
C LEU A 223 0.61 -17.73 -10.79
N TYR A 224 -0.43 -16.90 -10.93
CA TYR A 224 -1.02 -16.63 -12.23
C TYR A 224 -0.67 -15.22 -12.68
N VAL A 225 -0.35 -15.10 -13.95
CA VAL A 225 -0.07 -13.83 -14.60
C VAL A 225 -1.07 -13.66 -15.72
N SER A 226 -1.91 -12.63 -15.63
CA SER A 226 -2.85 -12.27 -16.69
C SER A 226 -2.33 -11.08 -17.46
N LEU A 227 -2.27 -11.19 -18.78
CA LEU A 227 -1.88 -10.10 -19.67
C LEU A 227 -3.15 -9.35 -20.09
N VAL A 228 -3.25 -8.09 -19.68
CA VAL A 228 -4.37 -7.21 -20.03
C VAL A 228 -3.84 -6.12 -20.95
N LYS A 229 -4.28 -6.14 -22.21
CA LYS A 229 -3.95 -5.09 -23.18
C LYS A 229 -4.85 -3.89 -22.91
N LEU A 230 -4.22 -2.74 -22.65
CA LEU A 230 -4.89 -1.49 -22.37
C LEU A 230 -4.98 -0.64 -23.64
N ASP A 231 -5.97 0.26 -23.64
CA ASP A 231 -6.10 1.27 -24.67
C ASP A 231 -5.02 2.35 -24.52
N SER A 232 -4.82 3.13 -25.59
CA SER A 232 -3.72 4.11 -25.66
C SER A 232 -3.83 5.25 -24.65
N ASP A 233 -5.04 5.56 -24.19
CA ASP A 233 -5.34 6.59 -23.20
C ASP A 233 -5.07 6.13 -21.75
N GLU A 234 -4.94 4.82 -21.52
CA GLU A 234 -4.59 4.23 -20.22
C GLU A 234 -3.09 3.84 -20.11
N THR A 235 -2.32 4.20 -21.15
CA THR A 235 -0.90 3.86 -21.28
C THR A 235 -0.05 5.12 -21.34
N GLU A 236 0.88 5.26 -20.39
CA GLU A 236 1.83 6.36 -20.40
C GLU A 236 2.86 6.19 -21.54
N ALA A 237 3.46 7.29 -22.03
CA ALA A 237 4.33 7.28 -23.21
C ALA A 237 5.65 6.49 -23.04
N ASP A 238 6.02 6.18 -21.80
CA ASP A 238 7.17 5.41 -21.36
C ASP A 238 6.86 3.93 -21.11
N GLU A 239 5.60 3.50 -21.27
CA GLU A 239 5.11 2.18 -20.89
C GLU A 239 4.69 1.32 -22.10
N THR A 240 4.75 0.01 -21.93
CA THR A 240 4.04 -0.93 -22.81
C THR A 240 2.54 -0.90 -22.50
N PRO A 241 1.66 -1.08 -23.50
CA PRO A 241 0.20 -1.11 -23.30
C PRO A 241 -0.29 -2.44 -22.70
N ILE A 242 0.57 -3.18 -22.00
CA ILE A 242 0.25 -4.47 -21.40
C ILE A 242 0.43 -4.35 -19.89
N LEU A 243 -0.67 -4.51 -19.17
CA LEU A 243 -0.66 -4.70 -17.72
C LEU A 243 -0.55 -6.19 -17.41
N TYR A 244 0.48 -6.56 -16.67
CA TYR A 244 0.68 -7.90 -16.13
C TYR A 244 0.08 -7.96 -14.74
N GLU A 245 -1.14 -8.46 -14.64
CA GLU A 245 -1.82 -8.64 -13.36
C GLU A 245 -1.30 -9.90 -12.64
N LEU A 246 -0.90 -9.75 -11.38
CA LEU A 246 -0.27 -10.80 -10.57
C LEU A 246 -1.30 -11.44 -9.62
N ALA A 247 -2.08 -12.42 -10.10
CA ALA A 247 -3.20 -13.01 -9.36
C ALA A 247 -2.87 -14.40 -8.78
N PRO A 248 -2.77 -14.59 -7.47
CA PRO A 248 -2.64 -15.93 -6.90
C PRO A 248 -4.01 -16.56 -6.62
N GLY A 249 -4.45 -17.50 -7.45
CA GLY A 249 -5.44 -18.55 -7.12
C GLY A 249 -6.89 -18.15 -6.81
N GLN A 250 -7.26 -16.88 -6.65
CA GLN A 250 -8.66 -16.43 -6.52
C GLN A 250 -8.91 -15.06 -7.16
N ILE A 251 -9.82 -15.09 -8.15
CA ILE A 251 -10.79 -14.12 -8.72
C ILE A 251 -10.41 -12.64 -8.98
N ASP A 252 -9.45 -12.03 -8.30
CA ASP A 252 -9.13 -10.62 -8.54
C ASP A 252 -7.68 -10.27 -8.17
N SER A 253 -6.91 -9.84 -9.17
CA SER A 253 -5.60 -9.27 -8.90
C SER A 253 -5.75 -7.87 -8.35
N SER A 254 -5.19 -7.61 -7.17
CA SER A 254 -5.12 -6.26 -6.61
C SER A 254 -3.81 -5.53 -6.98
N CYS A 255 -2.87 -6.22 -7.63
CA CYS A 255 -1.60 -5.65 -8.06
C CYS A 255 -1.15 -6.17 -9.44
N GLY A 256 -0.26 -5.41 -10.07
CA GLY A 256 0.28 -5.76 -11.38
C GLY A 256 1.46 -4.88 -11.73
N TYR A 257 2.04 -5.10 -12.89
CA TYR A 257 3.12 -4.24 -13.37
C TYR A 257 3.02 -3.99 -14.87
N LYS A 258 3.62 -2.91 -15.32
CA LYS A 258 3.92 -2.65 -16.73
C LYS A 258 5.42 -2.58 -16.93
N LEU A 259 5.86 -2.88 -18.14
CA LEU A 259 7.26 -2.75 -18.53
C LEU A 259 7.47 -1.45 -19.31
N GLY A 260 8.64 -0.85 -19.13
CA GLY A 260 9.11 0.25 -19.96
C GLY A 260 9.97 -0.22 -21.13
N ARG A 261 10.48 0.74 -21.92
CA ARG A 261 11.28 0.46 -23.12
C ARG A 261 12.74 0.11 -22.83
N ASN A 262 13.27 0.51 -21.67
CA ASN A 262 14.66 0.29 -21.24
C ASN A 262 14.72 -0.43 -19.89
N ARG A 263 13.93 -1.50 -19.74
CA ARG A 263 13.89 -2.35 -18.54
C ARG A 263 13.31 -1.68 -17.30
N GLU A 264 12.62 -0.55 -17.46
CA GLU A 264 11.83 0.02 -16.37
C GLU A 264 10.69 -0.92 -16.00
N VAL A 265 10.37 -0.96 -14.71
CA VAL A 265 9.25 -1.71 -14.16
C VAL A 265 8.40 -0.74 -13.36
N TYR A 266 7.13 -0.63 -13.74
CA TYR A 266 6.16 0.22 -13.08
C TYR A 266 5.18 -0.63 -12.31
N PHE A 267 5.11 -0.44 -11.00
CA PHE A 267 4.22 -1.18 -10.12
C PHE A 267 2.85 -0.51 -10.10
N TYR A 268 1.83 -1.32 -10.24
CA TYR A 268 0.43 -0.92 -10.27
C TYR A 268 -0.34 -1.61 -9.17
N SER A 269 -1.28 -0.90 -8.58
CA SER A 269 -2.16 -1.42 -7.55
C SER A 269 -3.59 -0.91 -7.73
N GLN A 270 -4.58 -1.75 -7.44
CA GLN A 270 -5.97 -1.31 -7.37
C GLN A 270 -6.18 -0.46 -6.11
N VAL A 271 -6.78 0.72 -6.31
CA VAL A 271 -7.19 1.58 -5.20
C VAL A 271 -8.54 1.07 -4.67
N LYS A 272 -8.65 0.98 -3.34
CA LYS A 272 -9.88 0.49 -2.70
C LYS A 272 -11.08 1.34 -3.11
N ASN A 273 -12.15 0.68 -3.56
CA ASN A 273 -13.39 1.31 -4.02
C ASN A 273 -13.23 2.19 -5.27
N THR A 274 -12.20 1.98 -6.09
CA THR A 274 -12.03 2.66 -7.38
C THR A 274 -11.78 1.60 -8.46
N PRO A 275 -12.41 1.71 -9.64
CA PRO A 275 -12.10 0.84 -10.75
C PRO A 275 -10.68 1.11 -11.27
N GLY A 276 -9.98 0.06 -11.68
CA GLY A 276 -8.69 0.16 -12.35
C GLY A 276 -7.48 0.19 -11.41
N PHE A 277 -6.30 0.27 -12.03
CA PHE A 277 -5.01 0.28 -11.35
C PHE A 277 -4.37 1.65 -11.42
N SER A 278 -3.66 2.04 -10.37
CA SER A 278 -2.83 3.24 -10.34
C SER A 278 -1.36 2.87 -10.16
N ARG A 279 -0.47 3.60 -10.85
CA ARG A 279 0.97 3.46 -10.67
C ARG A 279 1.34 3.91 -9.26
N ILE A 280 2.02 3.04 -8.51
CA ILE A 280 2.38 3.27 -7.10
C ILE A 280 3.89 3.44 -6.89
N SER A 281 4.71 2.86 -7.77
CA SER A 281 6.16 2.99 -7.71
C SER A 281 6.80 2.56 -9.03
N GLU A 282 8.10 2.82 -9.16
CA GLU A 282 8.92 2.44 -10.32
C GLU A 282 10.29 1.92 -9.87
N THR A 283 10.91 1.11 -10.71
CA THR A 283 12.28 0.58 -10.54
C THR A 283 12.78 0.07 -11.91
N THR A 284 13.86 -0.71 -11.92
CA THR A 284 14.36 -1.41 -13.11
C THR A 284 14.45 -2.91 -12.87
N GLN A 285 14.41 -3.71 -13.94
CA GLN A 285 14.66 -5.15 -13.86
C GLN A 285 16.05 -5.44 -13.28
N ASP A 286 17.04 -4.60 -13.55
CA ASP A 286 18.39 -4.71 -13.00
C ASP A 286 18.39 -4.57 -11.47
N GLU A 287 17.74 -3.54 -10.92
CA GLU A 287 17.61 -3.37 -9.46
C GLU A 287 16.84 -4.54 -8.80
N ILE A 288 15.79 -5.03 -9.46
CA ILE A 288 15.02 -6.19 -8.99
C ILE A 288 15.92 -7.43 -8.93
N VAL A 289 16.62 -7.75 -10.02
CA VAL A 289 17.50 -8.94 -10.09
C VAL A 289 18.66 -8.83 -9.10
N ASP A 290 19.26 -7.65 -8.95
CA ASP A 290 20.30 -7.39 -7.96
C ASP A 290 19.79 -7.61 -6.53
N TYR A 291 18.57 -7.16 -6.23
CA TYR A 291 17.94 -7.41 -4.93
C TYR A 291 17.72 -8.92 -4.69
N ILE A 292 17.15 -9.64 -5.66
CA ILE A 292 16.91 -11.08 -5.55
C ILE A 292 18.22 -11.85 -5.31
N ASN A 293 19.27 -11.52 -6.06
CA ASN A 293 20.57 -12.17 -5.94
C ASN A 293 21.26 -11.84 -4.60
N SER A 294 21.21 -10.59 -4.16
CA SER A 294 21.87 -10.14 -2.92
C SER A 294 21.17 -10.59 -1.64
N HIS A 295 19.88 -10.94 -1.72
CA HIS A 295 19.08 -11.36 -0.56
C HIS A 295 18.82 -12.88 -0.54
N HIS A 296 19.50 -13.67 -1.39
CA HIS A 296 19.37 -15.14 -1.44
C HIS A 296 17.92 -15.59 -1.73
N LEU A 297 17.23 -14.86 -2.64
CA LEU A 297 15.82 -15.11 -2.99
C LEU A 297 15.66 -15.87 -4.31
N VAL A 298 16.76 -16.27 -4.95
CA VAL A 298 16.76 -16.93 -6.26
C VAL A 298 15.94 -18.23 -6.25
N ASN A 299 16.15 -19.10 -5.27
CA ASN A 299 15.34 -20.32 -5.13
C ASN A 299 13.85 -20.03 -5.04
N LYS A 300 13.49 -18.98 -4.29
CA LYS A 300 12.09 -18.60 -4.07
C LYS A 300 11.44 -18.08 -5.34
N VAL A 301 12.18 -17.30 -6.13
CA VAL A 301 11.75 -16.88 -7.47
C VAL A 301 11.59 -18.09 -8.39
N ASN A 302 12.55 -19.01 -8.41
CA ASN A 302 12.50 -20.18 -9.29
C ASN A 302 11.36 -21.14 -8.91
N GLU A 303 11.10 -21.35 -7.63
CA GLU A 303 9.99 -22.14 -7.13
C GLU A 303 8.65 -21.56 -7.63
N LEU A 304 8.43 -20.25 -7.44
CA LEU A 304 7.23 -19.58 -7.96
C LEU A 304 7.16 -19.61 -9.49
N ALA A 305 8.28 -19.37 -10.17
CA ALA A 305 8.34 -19.29 -11.63
C ALA A 305 8.03 -20.64 -12.29
N ASN A 306 8.49 -21.75 -11.73
CA ASN A 306 8.27 -23.09 -12.27
C ASN A 306 6.78 -23.45 -12.32
N GLU A 307 6.05 -23.08 -11.26
CA GLU A 307 4.61 -23.31 -11.17
C GLU A 307 3.80 -22.15 -11.77
N THR A 308 4.42 -21.09 -12.27
CA THR A 308 3.68 -19.94 -12.83
C THR A 308 2.91 -20.32 -14.10
N THR A 309 1.64 -19.93 -14.15
CA THR A 309 0.80 -20.02 -15.35
C THR A 309 0.51 -18.63 -15.89
N VAL A 310 0.60 -18.47 -17.22
CA VAL A 310 0.39 -17.19 -17.92
C VAL A 310 -0.85 -17.30 -18.79
N TYR A 311 -1.71 -16.28 -18.76
CA TYR A 311 -2.94 -16.19 -19.55
C TYR A 311 -2.96 -14.93 -20.41
N GLY A 312 -3.66 -14.99 -21.55
CA GLY A 312 -3.82 -13.86 -22.46
C GLY A 312 -2.71 -13.70 -23.50
N GLU A 313 -1.98 -14.79 -23.81
CA GLU A 313 -1.09 -14.88 -24.98
C GLU A 313 -1.86 -15.07 -26.30
#